data_AF-A0A7W8HXJ9-F1
#
_entry.id   AF-A0A7W8HXJ9-F1
#
_cell.length_a   1.000
_cell.length_b   1.000
_cell.length_c   1.000
_cell.angle_alpha   90.00
_cell.angle_beta   90.00
_cell.angle_gamma   90.00
#
_symmetry.space_group_name_H-M   'P 1'
#
loop_
_entity.id
_entity.type
_entity.pdbx_description
1 polymer ?
#
loop_
_entity_poly.entity_id
_entity_poly.type
_entity_poly.pdbx_seq_one_letter_code
_entity_poly.pdbx_strand_id
1 'polypeptide(L)'
;MSVITHSRRKSRLSKLIDSAGGIAVGLALTQARENIGKLRDKALKEVTHHIGALSALKQPTTSDERDEILRRIYQSANHLIDAASPFGLSEICAVASSLCDVVDLASEEDAFDWRILQVHIQSLQLLSTLPEEAVEERNAVTSQLSSMMARKFGQTG
;
A
#
# COMPACT_ATOMS: atom_id res chain seq x y z
N MET A 1 -24.94 -69.27 -25.50
CA MET A 1 -24.47 -68.49 -24.34
C MET A 1 -23.92 -67.17 -24.85
N SER A 2 -24.59 -66.05 -24.60
CA SER A 2 -24.16 -64.72 -25.06
C SER A 2 -23.46 -64.01 -23.90
N VAL A 3 -22.16 -63.75 -24.06
CA VAL A 3 -21.37 -62.98 -23.10
C VAL A 3 -21.46 -61.51 -23.49
N ILE A 4 -22.19 -60.73 -22.70
CA ILE A 4 -22.31 -59.28 -22.90
C ILE A 4 -21.13 -58.60 -22.21
N THR A 5 -20.14 -58.16 -22.98
CA THR A 5 -19.03 -57.34 -22.50
C THR A 5 -19.42 -55.86 -22.48
N HIS A 6 -19.80 -55.38 -21.31
CA HIS A 6 -20.20 -53.98 -21.12
C HIS A 6 -18.96 -53.08 -20.99
N SER A 7 -18.50 -52.46 -22.09
CA SER A 7 -17.36 -51.54 -22.04
C SER A 7 -17.77 -50.22 -21.37
N ARG A 8 -17.40 -50.00 -20.11
CA ARG A 8 -17.55 -48.68 -19.45
C ARG A 8 -16.59 -47.69 -20.11
N ARG A 9 -17.08 -46.78 -20.96
CA ARG A 9 -16.27 -45.67 -21.46
C ARG A 9 -15.85 -44.80 -20.27
N LYS A 10 -14.54 -44.69 -20.02
CA LYS A 10 -13.99 -43.79 -19.00
C LYS A 10 -14.48 -42.36 -19.26
N SER A 11 -15.10 -41.74 -18.25
CA SER A 11 -15.62 -40.36 -18.30
C SER A 11 -14.49 -39.37 -18.61
N ARG A 12 -14.80 -38.32 -19.41
CA ARG A 12 -13.87 -37.22 -19.70
C ARG A 12 -13.33 -36.56 -18.43
N LEU A 13 -14.16 -36.47 -17.39
CA LEU A 13 -13.76 -35.90 -16.10
C LEU A 13 -12.66 -36.73 -15.42
N SER A 14 -12.78 -38.07 -15.49
CA SER A 14 -11.80 -38.99 -14.92
C SER A 14 -10.45 -38.95 -15.65
N LYS A 15 -10.42 -38.58 -16.94
CA LYS A 15 -9.17 -38.35 -17.69
C LYS A 15 -8.53 -36.99 -17.40
N LEU A 16 -9.32 -36.00 -17.00
CA LEU A 16 -8.85 -34.65 -16.66
C LEU A 16 -8.23 -34.59 -15.26
N ILE A 17 -8.76 -35.36 -14.31
CA ILE A 17 -8.19 -35.48 -12.94
C ILE A 17 -6.75 -36.03 -12.98
N ASP A 18 -6.48 -36.99 -13.87
CA ASP A 18 -5.16 -37.62 -14.03
C ASP A 18 -4.24 -36.86 -15.01
N SER A 19 -4.70 -35.75 -15.59
CA SER A 19 -3.88 -34.95 -16.51
C SER A 19 -2.97 -34.01 -15.74
N ALA A 20 -1.69 -33.94 -16.12
CA ALA A 20 -0.73 -32.97 -15.58
C ALA A 20 -1.13 -31.55 -16.00
N GLY A 21 -2.11 -30.97 -15.30
CA GLY A 21 -2.65 -29.62 -15.53
C GLY A 21 -2.02 -28.53 -14.65
N GLY A 22 -1.08 -28.90 -13.79
CA GLY A 22 -0.34 -27.96 -12.95
C GLY A 22 0.78 -27.27 -13.73
N ILE A 23 0.89 -25.95 -13.60
CA ILE A 23 2.08 -25.22 -14.01
C ILE A 23 3.14 -25.33 -12.91
N ALA A 24 4.42 -25.36 -13.29
CA ALA A 24 5.51 -25.32 -12.32
C ALA A 24 5.40 -24.04 -11.47
N VAL A 25 5.61 -24.15 -10.16
CA VAL A 25 5.54 -23.01 -9.23
C VAL A 25 6.42 -21.85 -9.68
N GLY A 26 7.63 -22.13 -10.19
CA GLY A 26 8.52 -21.11 -10.74
C GLY A 26 7.91 -20.36 -11.92
N LEU A 27 7.26 -21.09 -12.85
CA LEU A 27 6.58 -20.49 -14.00
C LEU A 27 5.38 -19.64 -13.56
N ALA A 28 4.62 -20.12 -12.57
CA ALA A 28 3.50 -19.38 -11.99
C ALA A 28 3.97 -18.06 -11.35
N LEU A 29 5.06 -18.09 -10.58
CA LEU A 29 5.63 -16.91 -9.94
C LEU A 29 6.20 -15.92 -10.97
N THR A 30 6.88 -16.39 -12.01
CA THR A 30 7.37 -15.53 -13.10
C THR A 30 6.20 -14.85 -13.82
N GLN A 31 5.17 -15.61 -14.20
CA GLN A 31 3.99 -15.05 -14.85
C GLN A 31 3.25 -14.04 -13.97
N ALA A 32 3.14 -14.31 -12.67
CA ALA A 32 2.54 -13.39 -11.71
C ALA A 32 3.34 -12.09 -11.60
N ARG A 33 4.67 -12.16 -11.52
CA ARG A 33 5.55 -10.98 -11.48
C ARG A 33 5.44 -10.14 -12.75
N GLU A 34 5.41 -10.77 -13.93
CA GLU A 34 5.21 -10.05 -15.19
C GLU A 34 3.85 -9.36 -15.26
N ASN A 35 2.80 -10.04 -14.78
CA ASN A 35 1.45 -9.47 -14.76
C ASN A 35 1.36 -8.27 -13.81
N ILE A 36 1.98 -8.35 -12.63
CA ILE A 36 2.08 -7.22 -11.69
C ILE A 36 2.94 -6.10 -12.29
N GLY A 37 4.07 -6.43 -12.91
CA GLY A 37 4.99 -5.46 -13.52
C GLY A 37 4.31 -4.56 -14.56
N LYS A 38 3.36 -5.11 -15.34
CA LYS A 38 2.55 -4.33 -16.31
C LYS A 38 1.67 -3.26 -15.66
N LEU A 39 1.43 -3.35 -14.35
CA LEU A 39 0.61 -2.40 -13.60
C LEU A 39 1.43 -1.28 -12.94
N ARG A 40 2.78 -1.31 -13.04
CA ARG A 40 3.66 -0.35 -12.35
C ARG A 40 3.30 1.10 -12.66
N ASP A 41 3.16 1.46 -13.93
CA ASP A 41 2.83 2.83 -14.34
C ASP A 41 1.47 3.28 -13.80
N LYS A 42 0.50 2.37 -13.74
CA LYS A 42 -0.81 2.67 -13.15
C LYS A 42 -0.67 2.91 -11.66
N ALA A 43 0.07 2.06 -10.95
CA ALA A 43 0.28 2.19 -9.53
C ALA A 43 1.01 3.49 -9.16
N LEU A 44 2.04 3.88 -9.92
CA LEU A 44 2.74 5.15 -9.72
C LEU A 44 1.79 6.35 -9.92
N LYS A 45 0.87 6.29 -10.89
CA LYS A 45 -0.16 7.33 -11.06
C LYS A 45 -1.12 7.41 -9.88
N GLU A 46 -1.54 6.27 -9.33
CA GLU A 46 -2.36 6.22 -8.11
C GLU A 46 -1.60 6.83 -6.92
N VAL A 47 -0.32 6.51 -6.77
CA VAL A 47 0.54 7.11 -5.74
C VAL A 47 0.58 8.63 -5.87
N THR A 48 0.89 9.15 -7.06
CA THR A 48 0.89 10.60 -7.30
C THR A 48 -0.47 11.23 -7.04
N HIS A 49 -1.56 10.56 -7.45
CA HIS A 49 -2.92 11.02 -7.25
C HIS A 49 -3.25 11.18 -5.76
N HIS A 50 -3.02 10.14 -4.95
CA HIS A 50 -3.32 10.17 -3.52
C HIS A 50 -2.43 11.14 -2.75
N ILE A 51 -1.15 11.27 -3.10
CA ILE A 51 -0.27 12.31 -2.53
C ILE A 51 -0.81 13.71 -2.86
N GLY A 52 -1.23 13.95 -4.10
CA GLY A 52 -1.86 15.20 -4.50
C GLY A 52 -3.15 15.50 -3.73
N ALA A 53 -4.01 14.50 -3.55
CA ALA A 53 -5.24 14.61 -2.78
C ALA A 53 -4.97 14.96 -1.31
N LEU A 54 -4.02 14.27 -0.67
CA LEU A 54 -3.58 14.56 0.70
C LEU A 54 -3.06 15.99 0.85
N SER A 55 -2.28 16.45 -0.12
CA SER A 55 -1.67 17.78 -0.13
C SER A 55 -2.68 18.92 -0.28
N ALA A 56 -3.85 18.63 -0.85
CA ALA A 56 -4.93 19.59 -1.02
C ALA A 56 -5.80 19.74 0.24
N LEU A 57 -5.67 18.84 1.22
CA LEU A 57 -6.42 18.90 2.47
C LEU A 57 -6.00 20.11 3.30
N LYS A 58 -6.98 20.81 3.86
CA LYS A 58 -6.77 21.95 4.74
C LYS A 58 -7.00 21.54 6.19
N GLN A 59 -6.45 22.32 7.12
CA GLN A 59 -6.74 22.14 8.53
C GLN A 59 -8.25 22.36 8.78
N PRO A 60 -8.93 21.45 9.50
CA PRO A 60 -10.34 21.59 9.84
C PRO A 60 -10.59 22.83 10.72
N THR A 61 -11.78 23.42 10.59
CA THR A 61 -12.23 24.52 11.44
C THR A 61 -13.29 24.10 12.45
N THR A 62 -13.91 22.93 12.24
CA THR A 62 -14.93 22.35 13.11
C THR A 62 -14.60 20.90 13.45
N SER A 63 -15.23 20.37 14.51
CA SER A 63 -15.02 18.97 14.92
C SER A 63 -15.52 17.97 13.88
N ASP A 64 -16.69 18.22 13.27
CA ASP A 64 -17.23 17.32 12.23
C ASP A 64 -16.31 17.27 11.00
N GLU A 65 -15.73 18.42 10.62
CA GLU A 65 -14.73 18.48 9.55
C GLU A 65 -13.45 17.73 9.93
N ARG A 66 -13.02 17.82 11.19
CA ARG A 66 -11.81 17.11 11.67
C ARG A 66 -11.95 15.62 11.45
N ASP A 67 -13.05 15.01 11.90
CA ASP A 67 -13.24 13.57 11.81
C ASP A 67 -13.31 13.08 10.36
N GLU A 68 -13.98 13.83 9.49
CA GLU A 68 -14.05 13.52 8.07
C GLU A 68 -12.69 13.67 7.39
N ILE A 69 -11.91 14.70 7.72
CA ILE A 69 -10.58 14.90 7.15
C ILE A 69 -9.61 13.81 7.63
N LEU A 70 -9.61 13.47 8.92
CA LEU A 70 -8.80 12.37 9.46
C LEU A 70 -9.11 11.05 8.75
N ARG A 71 -10.39 10.73 8.57
CA ARG A 71 -10.83 9.54 7.83
C ARG A 71 -10.31 9.53 6.38
N ARG A 72 -10.35 10.67 5.69
CA ARG A 72 -9.83 10.81 4.32
C ARG A 72 -8.32 10.63 4.25
N ILE A 73 -7.59 11.16 5.24
CA ILE A 73 -6.14 10.99 5.34
C ILE A 73 -5.82 9.50 5.50
N TYR A 74 -6.49 8.82 6.43
CA TYR A 74 -6.30 7.39 6.69
C TYR A 74 -6.58 6.53 5.45
N GLN A 75 -7.70 6.78 4.77
CA GLN A 75 -8.06 6.07 3.54
C GLN A 75 -7.03 6.29 2.42
N SER A 76 -6.59 7.54 2.23
CA SER A 76 -5.59 7.87 1.21
C SER A 76 -4.23 7.24 1.53
N ALA A 77 -3.84 7.18 2.81
CA ALA A 77 -2.62 6.50 3.24
C ALA A 77 -2.67 4.99 2.98
N ASN A 78 -3.80 4.32 3.24
CA ASN A 78 -3.97 2.91 2.88
C ASN A 78 -3.91 2.67 1.37
N HIS A 79 -4.55 3.52 0.58
CA HIS A 79 -4.44 3.43 -0.89
C HIS A 79 -3.00 3.63 -1.38
N LEU A 80 -2.21 4.48 -0.72
CA LEU A 80 -0.78 4.62 -1.00
C LEU A 80 -0.03 3.32 -0.71
N ILE A 81 -0.27 2.67 0.43
CA ILE A 81 0.36 1.40 0.79
C ILE A 81 0.00 0.32 -0.24
N ASP A 82 -1.27 0.20 -0.61
CA ASP A 82 -1.74 -0.79 -1.58
C ASP A 82 -1.12 -0.58 -2.97
N ALA A 83 -0.98 0.68 -3.39
CA ALA A 83 -0.37 1.03 -4.67
C ALA A 83 1.17 0.89 -4.65
N ALA A 84 1.82 1.16 -3.52
CA ALA A 84 3.28 1.19 -3.41
C ALA A 84 3.91 -0.18 -3.11
N SER A 85 3.27 -0.97 -2.24
CA SER A 85 3.81 -2.22 -1.69
C SER A 85 4.21 -3.26 -2.75
N PRO A 86 3.41 -3.54 -3.80
CA PRO A 86 3.77 -4.54 -4.81
C PRO A 86 5.01 -4.19 -5.64
N PHE A 87 5.45 -2.92 -5.61
CA PHE A 87 6.48 -2.38 -6.49
C PHE A 87 7.78 -2.01 -5.78
N GLY A 88 7.90 -2.34 -4.49
CA GLY A 88 9.13 -2.14 -3.71
C GLY A 88 9.37 -0.70 -3.26
N LEU A 89 8.34 0.14 -3.23
CA LEU A 89 8.44 1.54 -2.79
C LEU A 89 8.35 1.65 -1.26
N SER A 90 9.28 1.00 -0.57
CA SER A 90 9.22 0.79 0.89
C SER A 90 9.23 2.09 1.70
N GLU A 91 9.89 3.14 1.23
CA GLU A 91 9.93 4.42 1.94
C GLU A 91 8.57 5.11 1.93
N ILE A 92 7.84 5.01 0.81
CA ILE A 92 6.47 5.54 0.69
C ILE A 92 5.55 4.77 1.64
N CYS A 93 5.65 3.43 1.65
CA CYS A 93 4.89 2.60 2.59
C CYS A 93 5.19 2.97 4.05
N ALA A 94 6.47 3.14 4.41
CA ALA A 94 6.86 3.48 5.78
C ALA A 94 6.27 4.83 6.23
N VAL A 95 6.33 5.86 5.39
CA VAL A 95 5.75 7.16 5.71
C VAL A 95 4.22 7.10 5.74
N ALA A 96 3.58 6.36 4.83
CA ALA A 96 2.13 6.19 4.81
C ALA A 96 1.62 5.42 6.04
N SER A 97 2.32 4.37 6.48
CA SER A 97 2.00 3.67 7.72
C SER A 97 2.17 4.57 8.95
N SER A 98 3.28 5.31 9.04
CA SER A 98 3.48 6.30 10.11
C SER A 98 2.40 7.39 10.10
N LEU A 99 1.90 7.78 8.92
CA LEU A 99 0.79 8.71 8.80
C LEU A 99 -0.52 8.12 9.35
N CYS A 100 -0.80 6.82 9.13
CA CYS A 100 -1.94 6.15 9.76
C CYS A 100 -1.84 6.20 11.30
N ASP A 101 -0.67 5.88 11.87
CA ASP A 101 -0.45 5.93 13.32
C ASP A 101 -0.70 7.34 13.89
N VAL A 102 -0.25 8.38 13.18
CA VAL A 102 -0.47 9.78 13.55
C VAL A 102 -1.95 10.15 13.49
N VAL A 103 -2.68 9.66 12.49
CA VAL A 103 -4.13 9.90 12.38
C VAL A 103 -4.88 9.22 13.52
N ASP A 104 -4.52 8.00 13.87
CA ASP A 104 -5.14 7.26 14.98
C ASP A 104 -4.95 8.05 16.28
N LEU A 105 -3.73 8.51 16.57
CA LEU A 105 -3.48 9.38 17.73
C LEU A 105 -4.24 10.71 17.66
N ALA A 106 -4.25 11.34 16.48
CA ALA A 106 -4.98 12.59 16.26
C ALA A 106 -6.50 12.43 16.39
N SER A 107 -7.03 11.21 16.36
CA SER A 107 -8.45 10.94 16.59
C SER A 107 -8.80 10.82 18.09
N GLU A 108 -7.83 10.44 18.92
CA GLU A 108 -8.00 10.27 20.37
C GLU A 108 -7.80 11.58 21.16
N GLU A 109 -7.01 12.52 20.63
CA GLU A 109 -6.65 13.78 21.30
C GLU A 109 -7.38 15.01 20.75
N ASP A 110 -8.18 15.70 21.55
CA ASP A 110 -8.87 16.93 21.13
C ASP A 110 -7.93 18.09 20.77
N ALA A 111 -6.77 18.16 21.41
CA ALA A 111 -5.77 19.20 21.20
C ALA A 111 -4.55 18.68 20.43
N PHE A 112 -4.77 18.17 19.22
CA PHE A 112 -3.71 17.63 18.38
C PHE A 112 -3.01 18.69 17.50
N ASP A 113 -1.68 18.61 17.40
CA ASP A 113 -0.88 19.50 16.55
C ASP A 113 -0.92 19.08 15.07
N TRP A 114 -1.81 19.70 14.29
CA TRP A 114 -2.04 19.42 12.86
C TRP A 114 -0.78 19.50 11.99
N ARG A 115 0.25 20.22 12.43
CA ARG A 115 1.53 20.33 11.70
C ARG A 115 2.22 18.97 11.56
N ILE A 116 1.98 18.01 12.46
CA ILE A 116 2.55 16.66 12.37
C ILE A 116 2.05 15.94 11.12
N LEU A 117 0.74 16.00 10.86
CA LEU A 117 0.13 15.41 9.67
C LEU A 117 0.67 16.06 8.41
N GLN A 118 0.79 17.38 8.41
CA GLN A 118 1.35 18.14 7.27
C GLN A 118 2.80 17.74 6.96
N VAL A 119 3.63 17.52 7.98
CA VAL A 119 5.02 17.08 7.76
C VAL A 119 5.07 15.72 7.06
N HIS A 120 4.24 14.76 7.46
CA HIS A 120 4.17 13.45 6.79
C HIS A 120 3.73 13.58 5.33
N ILE A 121 2.72 14.41 5.07
CA ILE A 121 2.24 14.67 3.71
C ILE A 121 3.34 15.32 2.86
N GLN A 122 4.08 16.28 3.40
CA GLN A 122 5.23 16.91 2.74
C GLN A 122 6.38 15.92 2.50
N SER A 123 6.65 15.01 3.44
CA SER A 123 7.63 13.94 3.25
C SER A 123 7.22 13.00 2.11
N LEU A 124 5.93 12.64 2.00
CA LEU A 124 5.41 11.86 0.87
C LEU A 124 5.58 12.59 -0.45
N GLN A 125 5.27 13.89 -0.50
CA GLN A 125 5.51 14.72 -1.68
C GLN A 125 6.99 14.70 -2.09
N LEU A 126 7.90 14.95 -1.14
CA LEU A 126 9.33 14.94 -1.41
C LEU A 126 9.80 13.59 -1.95
N LEU A 127 9.42 12.48 -1.30
CA LEU A 127 9.72 11.13 -1.75
C LEU A 127 9.14 10.81 -3.13
N SER A 128 8.00 11.40 -3.51
CA SER A 128 7.43 11.20 -4.86
C SER A 128 8.17 11.97 -5.96
N THR A 129 8.90 13.03 -5.59
CA THR A 129 9.71 13.82 -6.53
C THR A 129 11.15 13.35 -6.66
N LEU A 130 11.66 12.64 -5.65
CA LEU A 130 13.01 12.08 -5.67
C LEU A 130 13.08 10.87 -6.62
N PRO A 131 14.13 10.77 -7.45
CA PRO A 131 14.34 9.60 -8.29
C PRO A 131 14.57 8.35 -7.43
N GLU A 132 14.29 7.16 -7.97
CA GLU A 132 14.45 5.90 -7.24
C GLU A 132 15.92 5.64 -6.85
N GLU A 133 16.87 6.19 -7.62
CA GLU A 133 18.31 6.07 -7.40
C GLU A 133 18.83 6.93 -6.24
N ALA A 134 18.08 7.93 -5.78
CA ALA A 134 18.43 8.80 -4.66
C ALA A 134 18.22 8.11 -3.29
N VAL A 135 18.79 6.92 -3.13
CA VAL A 135 18.56 6.04 -1.97
C VAL A 135 19.00 6.69 -0.67
N GLU A 136 20.12 7.43 -0.67
CA GLU A 136 20.62 8.10 0.53
C GLU A 136 19.67 9.22 0.99
N GLU A 137 19.21 10.05 0.06
CA GLU A 137 18.29 11.15 0.34
C GLU A 137 16.93 10.64 0.80
N ARG A 138 16.40 9.60 0.14
CA ARG A 138 15.13 8.95 0.54
C ARG A 138 15.22 8.36 1.95
N ASN A 139 16.33 7.70 2.28
CA ASN A 139 16.58 7.17 3.62
C ASN A 139 16.79 8.28 4.66
N ALA A 140 17.41 9.39 4.29
CA ALA A 140 17.57 10.54 5.18
C ALA A 140 16.21 11.12 5.56
N VAL A 141 15.29 11.27 4.60
CA VAL A 141 13.91 11.76 4.85
C VAL A 141 13.18 10.85 5.84
N THR A 142 13.17 9.54 5.61
CA THR A 142 12.47 8.59 6.50
C THR A 142 13.09 8.51 7.89
N SER A 143 14.42 8.56 7.98
CA SER A 143 15.17 8.56 9.27
C SER A 143 14.95 9.83 10.08
N GLN A 144 14.92 10.99 9.42
CA GLN A 144 14.62 12.26 10.09
C GLN A 144 13.18 12.30 10.59
N LEU A 145 12.23 11.81 9.79
CA LEU A 145 10.82 11.73 10.18
C LEU A 145 10.63 10.80 11.39
N SER A 146 11.20 9.60 11.37
CA SER A 146 11.11 8.67 12.51
C SER A 146 11.78 9.23 13.77
N SER A 147 12.92 9.92 13.64
CA SER A 147 13.58 10.60 14.75
C SER A 147 12.72 11.73 15.34
N MET A 148 12.02 12.50 14.49
CA MET A 148 11.08 13.54 14.92
C MET A 148 9.90 12.92 15.70
N MET A 149 9.33 11.82 15.19
CA MET A 149 8.26 11.09 15.83
C MET A 149 8.67 10.56 17.21
N ALA A 150 9.84 9.91 17.29
CA ALA A 150 10.37 9.40 18.55
C ALA A 150 10.57 10.52 19.60
N ARG A 151 11.00 11.71 19.19
CA ARG A 151 11.12 12.86 20.10
C ARG A 151 9.77 13.40 20.52
N LYS A 152 8.83 13.52 19.58
CA LYS A 152 7.53 14.15 19.85
C LYS A 152 6.63 13.27 20.72
N PHE A 153 6.65 11.96 20.51
CA PHE A 153 5.81 11.00 21.23
C PHE A 153 6.54 10.28 22.37
N GLY A 154 7.87 10.29 22.38
CA GLY A 154 8.67 9.82 23.53
C GLY A 154 8.78 10.82 24.68
N GLN A 155 8.39 12.09 24.46
CA GLN A 155 8.37 13.14 25.50
C GLN A 155 6.99 13.31 26.15
N THR A 156 5.95 12.66 25.63
CA THR A 156 4.57 12.71 26.15
C THR A 156 4.27 11.57 27.15
N GLY A 157 5.31 10.94 27.71
CA GLY A 157 5.21 9.90 28.75
C GLY A 157 5.63 10.39 30.12
#